data_AF-A0A2W1DSX5-F1
#
_entry.id   AF-A0A2W1DSX5-F1
#
_cell.length_a   1.000
_cell.length_b   1.000
_cell.length_c   1.000
_cell.angle_alpha   90.00
_cell.angle_beta   90.00
_cell.angle_gamma   90.00
#
_symmetry.space_group_name_H-M   'P 1'
#
loop_
_entity.id
_entity.type
_entity.pdbx_description
1 polymer ?
#
loop_
_entity_poly.entity_id
_entity_poly.type
_entity_poly.pdbx_seq_one_letter_code
_entity_poly.pdbx_strand_id
1 'polypeptide(L)'
;MLGHITISFLALQMLVAATPTTQGRNDGVQITNLDKNATSTSGTGSVAAAGNLAPFGTIGVGCGINWESDVSYGGGLQAGSDVSDFGLGGGFTINPNNITIGLGVGLNAANASASVSFTGDKDGNVEFTFVSSSFVACTPGMKGGKSTVSCKTAKPLA
;
A
#
# COMPACT_ATOMS: atom_id res chain seq x y z
N MET A 1 -0.75 0.26 -59.50
CA MET A 1 -1.47 -0.68 -58.63
C MET A 1 -0.77 -0.66 -57.27
N LEU A 2 -1.15 0.29 -56.39
CA LEU A 2 -0.51 0.50 -55.09
C LEU A 2 -1.17 -0.42 -54.05
N GLY A 3 -0.50 -1.51 -53.71
CA GLY A 3 -0.93 -2.43 -52.66
C GLY A 3 -0.77 -1.80 -51.28
N HIS A 4 -1.88 -1.64 -50.57
CA HIS A 4 -1.91 -1.22 -49.18
C HIS A 4 -1.58 -2.43 -48.29
N ILE A 5 -0.55 -2.31 -47.45
CA ILE A 5 -0.27 -3.26 -46.37
C ILE A 5 -0.91 -2.71 -45.11
N THR A 6 -2.06 -3.28 -44.73
CA THR A 6 -2.70 -3.04 -43.44
C THR A 6 -2.07 -3.95 -42.38
N ILE A 7 -1.26 -3.37 -41.50
CA ILE A 7 -0.73 -4.05 -40.32
C ILE A 7 -1.83 -4.03 -39.25
N SER A 8 -2.50 -5.16 -39.07
CA SER A 8 -3.48 -5.34 -38.00
C SER A 8 -2.75 -5.58 -36.67
N PHE A 9 -2.78 -4.60 -35.77
CA PHE A 9 -2.37 -4.79 -34.38
C PHE A 9 -3.45 -5.61 -33.64
N LEU A 10 -3.17 -6.88 -33.37
CA LEU A 10 -3.91 -7.64 -32.36
C LEU A 10 -3.48 -7.18 -30.97
N ALA A 11 -4.24 -6.28 -30.35
CA ALA A 11 -4.13 -6.01 -28.92
C ALA A 11 -4.84 -7.13 -28.15
N LEU A 12 -4.07 -8.07 -27.58
CA LEU A 12 -4.56 -9.09 -26.67
C LEU A 12 -4.87 -8.44 -25.32
N GLN A 13 -6.09 -7.93 -25.16
CA GLN A 13 -6.57 -7.40 -23.88
C GLN A 13 -6.94 -8.57 -22.96
N MET A 14 -5.98 -9.05 -22.17
CA MET A 14 -6.28 -9.97 -21.07
C MET A 14 -6.90 -9.18 -19.91
N LEU A 15 -8.22 -9.02 -19.91
CA LEU A 15 -8.95 -8.66 -18.69
C LEU A 15 -8.99 -9.90 -17.79
N VAL A 16 -8.06 -9.99 -16.84
CA VAL A 16 -8.27 -10.84 -15.67
C VAL A 16 -9.31 -10.14 -14.79
N ALA A 17 -10.58 -10.40 -15.06
CA ALA A 17 -11.63 -10.13 -14.09
C ALA A 17 -11.51 -11.19 -13.00
N ALA A 18 -10.94 -10.82 -11.85
CA ALA A 18 -11.03 -11.64 -10.65
C ALA A 18 -12.48 -11.56 -10.13
N THR A 19 -13.38 -12.36 -10.68
CA THR A 19 -14.69 -12.61 -10.08
C THR A 19 -14.50 -13.53 -8.88
N PRO A 20 -14.70 -13.07 -7.63
CA PRO A 20 -14.62 -13.96 -6.48
C PRO A 20 -15.82 -14.91 -6.49
N THR A 21 -15.55 -16.21 -6.57
CA THR A 21 -16.54 -17.23 -6.22
C THR A 21 -16.81 -17.16 -4.73
N THR A 22 -18.04 -16.83 -4.32
CA THR A 22 -18.49 -16.91 -2.93
C THR A 22 -18.68 -18.37 -2.52
N GLN A 23 -17.57 -19.06 -2.23
CA GLN A 23 -17.62 -20.29 -1.42
C GLN A 23 -17.40 -19.90 0.06
N GLY A 24 -18.49 -19.57 0.75
CA GLY A 24 -18.44 -19.25 2.18
C GLY A 24 -18.68 -20.47 3.05
N ARG A 25 -17.63 -21.02 3.66
CA ARG A 25 -17.75 -21.71 4.95
C ARG A 25 -17.59 -20.63 6.03
N ASN A 26 -18.56 -20.54 6.94
CA ASN A 26 -18.68 -19.41 7.87
C ASN A 26 -17.75 -19.59 9.08
N ASP A 27 -16.46 -19.29 8.91
CA ASP A 27 -15.40 -19.48 9.91
C ASP A 27 -14.87 -18.15 10.48
N GLY A 28 -15.78 -17.26 10.93
CA GLY A 28 -15.44 -16.10 11.77
C GLY A 28 -14.93 -14.84 11.07
N VAL A 29 -14.49 -14.91 9.80
CA VAL A 29 -14.05 -13.76 8.97
C VAL A 29 -14.90 -13.65 7.71
N GLN A 30 -15.36 -12.45 7.38
CA GLN A 30 -16.26 -12.19 6.26
C GLN A 30 -15.82 -10.98 5.45
N ILE A 31 -16.19 -10.95 4.17
CA ILE A 31 -16.05 -9.75 3.33
C ILE A 31 -17.03 -8.70 3.86
N THR A 32 -16.49 -7.59 4.36
CA THR A 32 -17.27 -6.45 4.88
C THR A 32 -17.40 -5.33 3.88
N ASN A 33 -16.50 -5.29 2.88
CA ASN A 33 -16.59 -4.35 1.78
C ASN A 33 -16.15 -4.98 0.46
N LEU A 34 -16.91 -4.73 -0.60
CA LEU A 34 -16.55 -5.04 -1.99
C LEU A 34 -17.16 -3.96 -2.87
N ASP A 35 -16.45 -2.84 -2.98
CA ASP A 35 -16.95 -1.63 -3.63
C ASP A 35 -16.11 -1.26 -4.83
N LYS A 36 -16.80 -0.78 -5.86
CA LYS A 36 -16.20 -0.17 -7.05
C LYS A 36 -17.04 1.01 -7.50
N ASN A 37 -16.39 2.13 -7.76
CA ASN A 37 -17.00 3.28 -8.39
C ASN A 37 -16.06 3.81 -9.47
N ALA A 38 -16.54 4.00 -10.70
CA ALA A 38 -15.70 4.47 -11.79
C ALA A 38 -16.49 5.35 -12.76
N THR A 39 -15.85 6.41 -13.21
CA THR A 39 -16.23 7.24 -14.33
C THR A 39 -15.28 6.98 -15.51
N SER A 40 -15.41 7.74 -16.60
CA SER A 40 -14.47 7.67 -17.73
C SER A 40 -13.07 8.17 -17.40
N THR A 41 -12.91 9.02 -16.38
CA THR A 41 -11.63 9.66 -16.05
C THR A 41 -11.14 9.38 -14.64
N SER A 42 -11.95 8.76 -13.77
CA SER A 42 -11.56 8.51 -12.39
C SER A 42 -12.25 7.28 -11.81
N GLY A 43 -11.77 6.82 -10.66
CA GLY A 43 -12.48 5.80 -9.91
C GLY A 43 -11.77 5.33 -8.66
N THR A 44 -12.46 4.45 -7.95
CA THR A 44 -12.01 3.74 -6.77
C THR A 44 -12.43 2.28 -6.85
N GLY A 45 -11.64 1.42 -6.23
CA GLY A 45 -11.97 0.02 -6.01
C GLY A 45 -11.42 -0.40 -4.66
N SER A 46 -12.20 -1.13 -3.87
CA SER A 46 -11.77 -1.57 -2.55
C SER A 46 -12.39 -2.90 -2.15
N VAL A 47 -11.62 -3.67 -1.39
CA VAL A 47 -12.07 -4.92 -0.77
C VAL A 47 -11.63 -4.88 0.67
N ALA A 48 -12.53 -5.23 1.59
CA ALA A 48 -12.20 -5.42 2.99
C ALA A 48 -12.82 -6.70 3.53
N ALA A 49 -12.09 -7.35 4.42
CA ALA A 49 -12.55 -8.47 5.21
C ALA A 49 -12.29 -8.18 6.68
N ALA A 50 -13.24 -8.53 7.54
CA ALA A 50 -13.10 -8.41 8.97
C ALA A 50 -13.86 -9.52 9.69
N GLY A 51 -13.52 -9.74 10.95
CA GLY A 51 -14.17 -10.74 11.77
C GLY A 51 -13.36 -11.06 13.01
N ASN A 52 -13.78 -12.08 13.75
CA ASN A 52 -13.11 -12.49 14.98
C ASN A 52 -12.28 -13.75 14.72
N LEU A 53 -10.97 -13.66 14.96
CA LEU A 53 -10.02 -14.76 14.77
C LEU A 53 -9.22 -14.96 16.05
N ALA A 54 -9.52 -16.03 16.81
CA ALA A 54 -8.73 -16.37 17.98
C ALA A 54 -7.30 -16.79 17.58
N PRO A 55 -6.25 -16.38 18.32
CA PRO A 55 -6.25 -15.56 19.54
C PRO A 55 -6.15 -14.03 19.30
N PHE A 56 -6.22 -13.58 18.06
CA PHE A 56 -5.98 -12.18 17.64
C PHE A 56 -7.16 -11.23 17.89
N GLY A 57 -8.33 -11.75 18.29
CA GLY A 57 -9.54 -10.94 18.49
C GLY A 57 -10.18 -10.52 17.17
N THR A 58 -10.80 -9.35 17.17
CA THR A 58 -11.33 -8.73 15.95
C THR A 58 -10.17 -8.30 15.07
N ILE A 59 -10.10 -8.88 13.88
CA ILE A 59 -9.16 -8.52 12.84
C ILE A 59 -9.87 -7.79 11.71
N GLY A 60 -9.13 -6.93 11.03
CA GLY A 60 -9.55 -6.29 9.79
C GLY A 60 -8.38 -6.25 8.81
N VAL A 61 -8.66 -6.52 7.55
CA VAL A 61 -7.74 -6.29 6.43
C VAL A 61 -8.51 -5.67 5.28
N GLY A 62 -7.93 -4.66 4.65
CA GLY A 62 -8.52 -4.02 3.49
C GLY A 62 -7.45 -3.58 2.52
N CYS A 63 -7.79 -3.58 1.25
CA CYS A 63 -6.99 -2.96 0.23
C CYS A 63 -7.88 -2.13 -0.69
N GLY A 64 -7.27 -1.17 -1.36
CA GLY A 64 -7.99 -0.36 -2.33
C GLY A 64 -7.04 0.38 -3.25
N ILE A 65 -7.62 0.86 -4.35
CA ILE A 65 -7.00 1.70 -5.34
C ILE A 65 -7.90 2.89 -5.64
N ASN A 66 -7.28 3.98 -6.06
CA ASN A 66 -7.96 5.15 -6.59
C ASN A 66 -7.15 5.72 -7.74
N TRP A 67 -7.83 6.29 -8.73
CA TRP A 67 -7.17 6.89 -9.88
C TRP A 67 -7.96 8.07 -10.43
N GLU A 68 -7.24 8.98 -11.07
CA GLU A 68 -7.76 10.12 -11.82
C GLU A 68 -6.81 10.41 -12.99
N SER A 69 -7.37 10.45 -14.19
CA SER A 69 -6.67 10.68 -15.45
C SER A 69 -5.86 11.96 -15.38
N ASP A 70 -4.62 11.90 -15.86
CA ASP A 70 -3.69 13.04 -15.93
C ASP A 70 -3.33 13.68 -14.57
N VAL A 71 -3.82 13.12 -13.46
CA VAL A 71 -3.55 13.59 -12.09
C VAL A 71 -2.72 12.57 -11.33
N SER A 72 -3.28 11.39 -11.02
CA SER A 72 -2.57 10.37 -10.25
C SER A 72 -3.29 9.03 -10.22
N TYR A 73 -2.58 7.97 -9.85
CA TYR A 73 -3.17 6.74 -9.35
C TYR A 73 -2.42 6.26 -8.13
N GLY A 74 -3.12 5.54 -7.28
CA GLY A 74 -2.57 5.04 -6.04
C GLY A 74 -3.36 3.87 -5.50
N GLY A 75 -2.87 3.38 -4.39
CA GLY A 75 -3.53 2.31 -3.68
C GLY A 75 -2.81 1.98 -2.39
N GLY A 76 -3.42 1.10 -1.62
CA GLY A 76 -2.86 0.68 -0.36
C GLY A 76 -3.52 -0.56 0.19
N LEU A 77 -2.87 -1.06 1.23
CA LEU A 77 -3.33 -2.15 2.07
C LEU A 77 -3.22 -1.70 3.52
N GLN A 78 -4.21 -2.05 4.30
CA GLN A 78 -4.22 -1.87 5.74
C GLN A 78 -4.65 -3.17 6.39
N ALA A 79 -4.03 -3.51 7.50
CA ALA A 79 -4.43 -4.63 8.33
C ALA A 79 -4.25 -4.27 9.80
N GLY A 80 -5.06 -4.85 10.67
CA GLY A 80 -4.89 -4.67 12.11
C GLY A 80 -5.81 -5.56 12.91
N SER A 81 -5.65 -5.49 14.22
CA SER A 81 -6.50 -6.19 15.17
C SER A 81 -6.72 -5.37 16.43
N ASP A 82 -7.83 -5.58 17.11
CA ASP A 82 -8.13 -4.94 18.40
C ASP A 82 -7.36 -5.56 19.58
N VAL A 83 -7.26 -6.89 19.68
CA VAL A 83 -6.68 -7.56 20.86
C VAL A 83 -5.16 -7.55 20.84
N SER A 84 -4.53 -7.60 19.67
CA SER A 84 -3.06 -7.48 19.59
C SER A 84 -2.56 -6.03 19.52
N ASP A 85 -3.47 -5.04 19.47
CA ASP A 85 -3.13 -3.61 19.43
C ASP A 85 -2.17 -3.21 18.31
N PHE A 86 -2.08 -4.04 17.26
CA PHE A 86 -1.19 -3.83 16.14
C PHE A 86 -1.98 -3.46 14.89
N GLY A 87 -1.48 -2.45 14.18
CA GLY A 87 -1.91 -2.07 12.85
C GLY A 87 -0.71 -1.94 11.93
N LEU A 88 -0.90 -2.29 10.67
CA LEU A 88 0.06 -2.01 9.61
C LEU A 88 -0.67 -1.46 8.39
N GLY A 89 0.02 -0.60 7.67
CA GLY A 89 -0.49 -0.01 6.46
C GLY A 89 0.63 0.18 5.46
N GLY A 90 0.28 0.14 4.19
CA GLY A 90 1.17 0.46 3.11
C GLY A 90 0.39 1.04 1.96
N GLY A 91 1.06 1.85 1.16
CA GLY A 91 0.44 2.41 -0.02
C GLY A 91 1.44 3.06 -0.94
N PHE A 92 0.92 3.46 -2.08
CA PHE A 92 1.67 4.20 -3.08
C PHE A 92 0.78 5.22 -3.75
N THR A 93 1.41 6.26 -4.24
CA THR A 93 0.80 7.25 -5.13
C THR A 93 1.79 7.53 -6.24
N ILE A 94 1.31 7.51 -7.47
CA ILE A 94 2.08 7.84 -8.67
C ILE A 94 1.34 8.95 -9.40
N ASN A 95 2.03 10.04 -9.66
CA ASN A 95 1.56 11.12 -10.51
C ASN A 95 2.59 11.36 -11.64
N PRO A 96 2.34 12.26 -12.60
CA PRO A 96 3.26 12.49 -13.72
C PRO A 96 4.68 12.91 -13.33
N ASN A 97 4.89 13.42 -12.12
CA ASN A 97 6.16 13.98 -11.68
C ASN A 97 6.92 13.08 -10.69
N ASN A 98 6.21 12.30 -9.87
CA ASN A 98 6.81 11.50 -8.83
C ASN A 98 6.02 10.24 -8.49
N ILE A 99 6.74 9.30 -7.87
CA ILE A 99 6.22 8.13 -7.18
C ILE A 99 6.53 8.28 -5.69
N THR A 100 5.55 8.04 -4.85
CA THR A 100 5.72 7.90 -3.41
C THR A 100 5.24 6.51 -2.99
N ILE A 101 6.04 5.81 -2.20
CA ILE A 101 5.69 4.54 -1.55
C ILE A 101 5.82 4.75 -0.04
N GLY A 102 4.80 4.38 0.71
CA GLY A 102 4.76 4.50 2.15
C GLY A 102 4.43 3.18 2.84
N LEU A 103 5.01 2.95 4.00
CA LEU A 103 4.66 1.87 4.92
C LEU A 103 4.57 2.43 6.33
N GLY A 104 3.68 1.90 7.14
CA GLY A 104 3.48 2.32 8.51
C GLY A 104 3.08 1.16 9.42
N VAL A 105 3.47 1.26 10.68
CA VAL A 105 3.03 0.38 11.76
C VAL A 105 2.53 1.23 12.93
N GLY A 106 1.48 0.76 13.56
CA GLY A 106 0.90 1.32 14.78
C GLY A 106 0.83 0.26 15.86
N LEU A 107 1.12 0.66 17.09
CA LEU A 107 1.13 -0.14 18.30
C LEU A 107 0.30 0.62 19.36
N ASN A 108 -1.00 0.37 19.41
CA ASN A 108 -1.93 1.12 20.25
C ASN A 108 -1.60 1.00 21.74
N ALA A 109 -1.25 -0.22 22.21
CA ALA A 109 -0.87 -0.50 23.60
C ALA A 109 0.29 0.38 24.10
N ALA A 110 1.21 0.71 23.20
CA ALA A 110 2.38 1.52 23.50
C ALA A 110 2.22 3.00 23.09
N ASN A 111 1.05 3.38 22.55
CA ASN A 111 0.82 4.65 21.87
C ASN A 111 1.99 4.99 20.91
N ALA A 112 2.43 3.99 20.15
CA ALA A 112 3.63 4.08 19.33
C ALA A 112 3.33 3.85 17.87
N SER A 113 4.01 4.59 16.99
CA SER A 113 3.90 4.40 15.55
C SER A 113 5.22 4.70 14.87
N ALA A 114 5.46 4.03 13.75
CA ALA A 114 6.57 4.35 12.86
C ALA A 114 6.10 4.26 11.41
N SER A 115 6.62 5.12 10.55
CA SER A 115 6.39 5.09 9.12
C SER A 115 7.66 5.39 8.34
N VAL A 116 7.72 4.82 7.14
CA VAL A 116 8.72 5.13 6.12
C VAL A 116 8.01 5.59 4.86
N SER A 117 8.58 6.59 4.19
CA SER A 117 8.20 6.96 2.83
C SER A 117 9.44 7.09 1.95
N PHE A 118 9.30 6.61 0.73
CA PHE A 118 10.26 6.78 -0.34
C PHE A 118 9.59 7.56 -1.46
N THR A 119 10.15 8.69 -1.82
CA THR A 119 9.68 9.48 -2.95
C THR A 119 10.78 9.55 -3.99
N GLY A 120 10.47 9.16 -5.22
CA GLY A 120 11.34 9.35 -6.38
C GLY A 120 10.67 10.29 -7.37
N ASP A 121 11.40 11.26 -7.90
CA ASP A 121 10.91 12.11 -8.98
C ASP A 121 11.52 11.76 -10.34
N LYS A 122 10.92 12.29 -11.41
CA LYS A 122 11.37 12.12 -12.80
C LYS A 122 12.75 12.70 -13.09
N ASP A 123 13.24 13.59 -12.22
CA ASP A 123 14.52 14.28 -12.38
C ASP A 123 15.65 13.50 -11.69
N GLY A 124 15.33 12.34 -11.09
CA GLY A 124 16.28 11.41 -10.49
C GLY A 124 16.54 11.66 -9.01
N ASN A 125 15.80 12.58 -8.37
CA ASN A 125 15.91 12.80 -6.93
C ASN A 125 15.18 11.69 -6.19
N VAL A 126 15.79 11.25 -5.09
CA VAL A 126 15.21 10.26 -4.18
C VAL A 126 15.22 10.82 -2.78
N GLU A 127 14.04 10.88 -2.17
CA GLU A 127 13.85 11.24 -0.77
C GLU A 127 13.44 10.00 0.03
N PHE A 128 14.06 9.86 1.20
CA PHE A 128 13.68 8.89 2.22
C PHE A 128 13.28 9.64 3.49
N THR A 129 12.07 9.40 3.97
CA THR A 129 11.56 9.98 5.20
C THR A 129 11.22 8.84 6.16
N PHE A 130 11.70 8.94 7.39
CA PHE A 130 11.31 8.07 8.48
C PHE A 130 10.70 8.92 9.59
N VAL A 131 9.51 8.56 10.04
CA VAL A 131 8.78 9.26 11.11
C VAL A 131 8.46 8.26 12.20
N SER A 132 8.64 8.65 13.45
CA SER A 132 8.37 7.81 14.62
C SER A 132 7.79 8.67 15.74
N SER A 133 6.85 8.12 16.52
CA SER A 133 6.31 8.78 17.70
C SER A 133 7.30 8.84 18.88
N SER A 134 8.36 8.03 18.82
CA SER A 134 9.49 8.05 19.75
C SER A 134 10.74 8.65 19.09
N PHE A 135 11.64 9.20 19.91
CA PHE A 135 12.95 9.63 19.43
C PHE A 135 13.70 8.45 18.80
N VAL A 136 14.23 8.65 17.60
CA VAL A 136 14.92 7.63 16.82
C VAL A 136 16.27 8.14 16.38
N ALA A 137 17.30 7.32 16.59
CA ALA A 137 18.63 7.56 16.05
C ALA A 137 18.81 6.71 14.80
N CYS A 138 19.17 7.36 13.69
CA CYS A 138 19.51 6.70 12.43
C CYS A 138 21.03 6.71 12.24
N THR A 139 21.62 5.53 12.10
CA THR A 139 23.06 5.38 11.85
C THR A 139 23.31 4.92 10.41
N PRO A 140 24.12 5.66 9.63
CA PRO A 140 24.57 5.17 8.33
C PRO A 140 25.58 4.03 8.52
N GLY A 141 25.63 3.11 7.56
CA GLY A 141 26.56 1.99 7.55
C GLY A 141 26.68 1.33 6.18
N MET A 142 27.50 0.28 6.09
CA MET A 142 27.71 -0.50 4.87
C MET A 142 27.47 -1.99 5.14
N LYS A 143 26.72 -2.67 4.27
CA LYS A 143 26.53 -4.12 4.35
C LYS A 143 26.59 -4.73 2.95
N GLY A 144 27.57 -5.60 2.71
CA GLY A 144 27.75 -6.25 1.40
C GLY A 144 27.97 -5.27 0.26
N GLY A 145 28.77 -4.21 0.47
CA GLY A 145 29.06 -3.17 -0.52
C GLY A 145 27.92 -2.18 -0.78
N LYS A 146 26.78 -2.31 -0.10
CA LYS A 146 25.63 -1.41 -0.22
C LYS A 146 25.55 -0.46 0.97
N SER A 147 25.22 0.81 0.70
CA SER A 147 24.87 1.78 1.74
C SER A 147 23.62 1.33 2.48
N THR A 148 23.63 1.48 3.79
CA THR A 148 22.52 1.14 4.69
C THR A 148 22.28 2.29 5.66
N VAL A 149 21.03 2.50 6.04
CA VAL A 149 20.65 3.39 7.15
C VAL A 149 19.84 2.55 8.12
N SER A 150 20.27 2.49 9.37
CA SER A 150 19.61 1.72 10.43
C SER A 150 19.03 2.68 11.45
N CYS A 151 17.71 2.74 11.55
CA CYS A 151 17.00 3.60 12.48
C CYS A 151 16.46 2.77 13.65
N LYS A 152 16.75 3.19 14.89
CA LYS A 152 16.27 2.54 16.11
C LYS A 152 15.79 3.56 17.13
N THR A 153 14.78 3.19 17.90
CA THR A 153 14.33 3.99 19.05
C THR A 153 15.50 4.22 20.01
N ALA A 154 15.68 5.48 20.41
CA ALA A 154 16.71 5.91 21.33
C ALA A 154 16.09 6.77 22.44
N LYS A 155 16.76 6.86 23.59
CA LYS A 155 16.40 7.83 24.61
C LYS A 155 16.96 9.20 24.18
N PRO A 156 16.20 10.31 24.33
CA PRO A 156 16.77 11.64 24.18
C PRO A 156 17.98 11.79 25.10
N LEU A 157 19.06 12.39 24.61
CA LEU A 157 20.14 12.83 25.48
C LEU A 157 19.57 13.97 26.35
N ALA A 158 19.58 13.76 27.66
CA ALA A 158 19.18 14.77 28.65
C ALA A 158 20.17 15.93 28.66
#